data_AF-A0A2N4XN98-F1
#
_entry.id   AF-A0A2N4XN98-F1
#
_cell.length_a   1.000
_cell.length_b   1.000
_cell.length_c   1.000
_cell.angle_alpha   90.00
_cell.angle_beta   90.00
_cell.angle_gamma   90.00
#
_symmetry.space_group_name_H-M   'P 1'
#
loop_
_entity.id
_entity.type
_entity.pdbx_description
1 polymer ?
#
loop_
_entity_poly.entity_id
_entity_poly.type
_entity_poly.pdbx_seq_one_letter_code
_entity_poly.pdbx_strand_id
1 'polypeptide(L)'
;MKHPLSLVVASLSLALLSACSSAPSSSFVAPTVVKDGTLVSTGGEVLYTYKKDAGADKSACVLDCLKVFGPLYPGPDDVAGGDYKIIEREDGSTQWSYKGKPLYVCTGAKAPAGAPASMVKMADKAAENCKKAGADFELAKP
;
A
#
# COMPACT_ATOMS: atom_id res chain seq x y z
N MET A 1 -53.59 -63.28 -13.47
CA MET A 1 -53.69 -62.49 -12.21
C MET A 1 -53.42 -61.03 -12.57
N LYS A 2 -54.19 -60.09 -12.00
CA LYS A 2 -54.36 -58.70 -12.48
C LYS A 2 -53.08 -57.86 -12.27
N HIS A 3 -52.62 -57.13 -13.29
CA HIS A 3 -51.62 -56.06 -13.16
C HIS A 3 -52.31 -54.73 -12.79
N PRO A 4 -51.83 -53.94 -11.82
CA PRO A 4 -52.31 -52.60 -11.59
C PRO A 4 -51.63 -51.60 -12.53
N LEU A 5 -52.48 -50.80 -13.17
CA LEU A 5 -52.16 -49.66 -14.02
C LEU A 5 -51.94 -48.41 -13.13
N SER A 6 -50.79 -47.73 -13.23
CA SER A 6 -50.52 -46.37 -12.71
C SER A 6 -49.11 -45.98 -13.18
N LEU A 7 -48.75 -44.78 -13.65
CA LEU A 7 -49.42 -43.52 -14.01
C LEU A 7 -48.36 -42.73 -14.83
N VAL A 8 -48.78 -42.06 -15.90
CA VAL A 8 -47.91 -41.27 -16.80
C VAL A 8 -47.73 -39.84 -16.27
N VAL A 9 -46.50 -39.32 -16.15
CA VAL A 9 -46.13 -37.87 -16.22
C VAL A 9 -44.60 -37.81 -16.54
N ALA A 10 -44.14 -37.49 -17.75
CA ALA A 10 -43.95 -36.17 -18.41
C ALA A 10 -42.90 -35.23 -17.76
N SER A 11 -41.82 -35.00 -18.51
CA SER A 11 -41.06 -33.74 -18.63
C SER A 11 -40.08 -33.31 -17.51
N LEU A 12 -38.81 -33.05 -17.86
CA LEU A 12 -38.23 -31.70 -18.05
C LEU A 12 -36.70 -31.73 -17.95
N SER A 13 -36.04 -31.26 -19.01
CA SER A 13 -34.58 -31.13 -19.18
C SER A 13 -33.95 -30.16 -18.17
N LEU A 14 -32.70 -30.41 -17.73
CA LEU A 14 -31.84 -29.33 -17.26
C LEU A 14 -30.35 -29.63 -17.56
N ALA A 15 -29.88 -29.13 -18.69
CA ALA A 15 -28.46 -29.05 -19.00
C ALA A 15 -27.83 -27.94 -18.14
N LEU A 16 -26.95 -28.31 -17.21
CA LEU A 16 -26.20 -27.36 -16.40
C LEU A 16 -25.11 -26.71 -17.27
N LEU A 17 -25.37 -25.49 -17.75
CA LEU A 17 -24.33 -24.61 -18.28
C LEU A 17 -23.45 -24.17 -17.11
N SER A 18 -22.23 -24.71 -17.05
CA SER A 18 -21.18 -24.22 -16.16
C SER A 18 -20.80 -22.80 -16.56
N ALA A 19 -21.38 -21.80 -15.89
CA ALA A 19 -20.98 -20.40 -16.01
C ALA A 19 -19.55 -20.25 -15.46
N CYS A 20 -18.60 -19.97 -16.34
CA CYS A 20 -17.26 -19.54 -15.94
C CYS A 20 -17.37 -18.10 -15.43
N SER A 21 -17.48 -17.91 -14.11
CA SER A 21 -17.38 -16.59 -13.50
C SER A 21 -15.92 -16.13 -13.55
N SER A 22 -15.59 -15.31 -14.52
CA SER A 22 -14.36 -14.51 -14.52
C SER A 22 -14.48 -13.46 -13.41
N ALA A 23 -14.03 -13.79 -12.20
CA ALA A 23 -13.91 -12.80 -11.14
C ALA A 23 -12.93 -11.70 -11.60
N PRO A 24 -13.23 -10.40 -11.40
CA PRO A 24 -12.27 -9.35 -11.64
C PRO A 24 -11.05 -9.60 -10.75
N SER A 25 -9.91 -9.85 -11.37
CA SER A 25 -8.65 -10.03 -10.66
C SER A 25 -8.16 -8.64 -10.25
N SER A 26 -8.41 -8.25 -8.99
CA SER A 26 -7.79 -7.06 -8.40
C SER A 26 -6.27 -7.21 -8.50
N SER A 27 -5.69 -6.52 -9.48
CA SER A 27 -4.27 -6.66 -9.78
C SER A 27 -3.51 -5.72 -8.88
N PHE A 28 -2.62 -6.29 -8.06
CA PHE A 28 -1.69 -5.53 -7.25
C PHE A 28 -0.78 -4.67 -8.14
N VAL A 29 -0.72 -3.38 -7.83
CA VAL A 29 0.26 -2.44 -8.39
C VAL A 29 1.14 -1.98 -7.25
N ALA A 30 2.46 -2.14 -7.38
CA ALA A 30 3.38 -1.72 -6.35
C ALA A 30 3.30 -0.19 -6.14
N PRO A 31 3.23 0.30 -4.89
CA PRO A 31 3.10 1.73 -4.60
C PRO A 31 4.42 2.49 -4.79
N THR A 32 5.49 1.83 -5.25
CA THR A 32 6.83 2.41 -5.34
C THR A 32 7.57 1.94 -6.60
N VAL A 33 8.54 2.73 -7.03
CA VAL A 33 9.55 2.41 -8.03
C VAL A 33 10.95 2.47 -7.40
N VAL A 34 11.93 1.78 -8.00
CA VAL A 34 13.34 1.86 -7.58
C VAL A 34 14.05 2.94 -8.39
N LYS A 35 14.71 3.88 -7.70
CA LYS A 35 15.59 4.89 -8.30
C LYS A 35 16.90 4.93 -7.53
N ASP A 36 18.01 4.74 -8.24
CA ASP A 36 19.37 4.75 -7.66
C ASP A 36 19.50 3.84 -6.42
N GLY A 37 18.87 2.64 -6.46
CA GLY A 37 18.88 1.67 -5.35
C GLY A 37 18.00 2.04 -4.15
N THR A 38 17.15 3.06 -4.28
CA THR A 38 16.23 3.55 -3.24
C THR A 38 14.79 3.43 -3.70
N LEU A 39 13.88 3.09 -2.79
CA LEU A 39 12.44 3.11 -3.06
C LEU A 39 11.91 4.54 -3.09
N VAL A 40 11.15 4.84 -4.13
CA VAL A 40 10.47 6.12 -4.34
C VAL A 40 9.00 5.81 -4.57
N SER A 41 8.09 6.50 -3.89
CA SER A 41 6.65 6.41 -4.14
C SER A 41 6.33 6.68 -5.61
N THR A 42 5.27 6.10 -6.15
CA THR A 42 4.76 6.46 -7.50
C THR A 42 4.42 7.95 -7.61
N GLY A 43 4.11 8.59 -6.48
CA GLY A 43 3.96 10.04 -6.35
C GLY A 43 5.27 10.83 -6.40
N GLY A 44 6.44 10.19 -6.31
CA GLY A 44 7.77 10.81 -6.40
C GLY A 44 8.45 11.12 -5.06
N GLU A 45 7.87 10.74 -3.93
CA GLU A 45 8.51 10.87 -2.60
C GLU A 45 9.62 9.83 -2.41
N VAL A 46 10.80 10.25 -1.98
CA VAL A 46 11.84 9.33 -1.49
C VAL A 46 11.38 8.70 -0.18
N LEU A 47 11.52 7.38 -0.08
CA LEU A 47 11.00 6.61 1.05
C LEU A 47 12.09 6.25 2.05
N TYR A 48 11.66 6.15 3.30
CA TYR A 48 12.51 5.84 4.45
C TYR A 48 11.93 4.69 5.26
N THR A 49 12.80 4.00 5.99
CA THR A 49 12.45 3.05 7.06
C THR A 49 13.02 3.54 8.37
N TYR A 50 12.34 3.27 9.48
CA TYR A 50 12.78 3.68 10.81
C TYR A 50 13.50 2.54 11.53
N LYS A 51 14.74 2.76 11.96
CA LYS A 51 15.57 1.74 12.64
C LYS A 51 14.92 1.16 13.89
N LYS A 52 14.11 1.97 14.57
CA LYS A 52 13.46 1.63 15.84
C LYS A 52 12.12 0.92 15.64
N ASP A 53 11.66 0.72 14.40
CA ASP A 53 10.54 -0.17 14.11
C ASP A 53 10.94 -1.60 14.44
N ALA A 54 10.51 -2.04 15.62
CA ALA A 54 10.73 -3.38 16.12
C ALA A 54 9.56 -4.28 15.75
N GLY A 55 9.87 -5.46 15.20
CA GLY A 55 8.89 -6.40 14.70
C GLY A 55 8.49 -6.11 13.25
N ALA A 56 8.01 -7.14 12.56
CA ALA A 56 7.49 -6.98 11.20
C ALA A 56 6.18 -6.19 11.25
N ASP A 57 6.03 -5.26 10.31
CA ASP A 57 4.75 -4.61 10.02
C ASP A 57 4.20 -3.77 11.19
N LYS A 58 5.07 -3.30 12.10
CA LYS A 58 4.70 -2.43 13.21
C LYS A 58 5.56 -1.17 13.25
N SER A 59 4.91 0.00 13.22
CA SER A 59 5.56 1.30 13.41
C SER A 59 5.72 1.62 14.89
N ALA A 60 6.95 1.85 15.34
CA ALA A 60 7.28 2.49 16.61
C ALA A 60 7.34 4.03 16.48
N CYS A 61 7.27 4.57 15.26
CA CYS A 61 7.21 6.00 15.04
C CYS A 61 5.83 6.56 15.44
N VAL A 62 5.77 7.09 16.65
CA VAL A 62 4.65 7.85 17.22
C VAL A 62 5.16 9.22 17.70
N LEU A 63 4.30 10.24 17.70
CA LEU A 63 4.59 11.59 18.18
C LEU A 63 5.68 12.35 17.39
N ASP A 64 6.85 12.59 17.96
CA ASP A 64 7.83 13.57 17.45
C ASP A 64 8.40 13.20 16.09
N CYS A 65 8.60 11.91 15.81
CA CYS A 65 9.06 11.47 14.50
C CYS A 65 8.07 11.86 13.39
N LEU A 66 6.76 11.87 13.66
CA LEU A 66 5.71 12.23 12.69
C LEU A 66 5.74 13.71 12.30
N LYS A 67 6.43 14.57 13.07
CA LYS A 67 6.64 15.98 12.71
C LYS A 67 7.52 16.13 11.46
N VAL A 68 8.36 15.14 11.18
CA VAL A 68 9.35 15.18 10.09
C VAL A 68 9.16 14.02 9.11
N PHE A 69 8.78 12.84 9.60
CA PHE A 69 8.61 11.63 8.81
C PHE A 69 7.18 11.12 8.96
N GLY A 70 6.34 11.42 7.97
CA GLY A 70 4.96 10.94 7.91
C GLY A 70 4.87 9.51 7.36
N PRO A 71 3.79 8.78 7.66
CA PRO A 71 3.50 7.50 7.02
C PRO A 71 3.33 7.65 5.51
N LEU A 72 3.79 6.68 4.72
CA LEU A 72 3.32 6.52 3.35
C LEU A 72 1.93 5.86 3.41
N TYR A 73 0.88 6.67 3.23
CA TYR A 73 -0.50 6.19 3.25
C TYR A 73 -0.86 5.43 1.97
N PRO A 74 -1.63 4.33 2.08
CA PRO A 74 -2.28 3.72 0.92
C PRO A 74 -3.36 4.63 0.33
N GLY A 75 -3.52 4.56 -0.99
CA GLY A 75 -4.68 5.11 -1.69
C GLY A 75 -5.97 4.33 -1.36
N PRO A 76 -7.14 4.86 -1.75
CA PRO A 76 -8.43 4.24 -1.43
C PRO A 76 -8.63 2.88 -2.12
N ASP A 77 -8.04 2.68 -3.29
CA ASP A 77 -8.17 1.46 -4.10
C ASP A 77 -6.92 0.57 -4.03
N ASP A 78 -5.95 0.94 -3.20
CA ASP A 78 -4.72 0.20 -3.02
C ASP A 78 -4.99 -1.13 -2.31
N VAL A 79 -4.37 -2.20 -2.82
CA VAL A 79 -4.44 -3.54 -2.22
C VAL A 79 -3.04 -4.06 -1.94
N ALA A 80 -2.85 -4.78 -0.84
CA ALA A 80 -1.56 -5.40 -0.53
C ALA A 80 -1.17 -6.49 -1.55
N GLY A 81 0.12 -6.72 -1.73
CA GLY A 81 0.63 -7.73 -2.65
C GLY A 81 2.15 -7.81 -2.71
N GLY A 82 2.67 -8.98 -3.07
CA GLY A 82 4.11 -9.25 -3.07
C GLY A 82 4.73 -9.02 -1.68
N ASP A 83 5.80 -8.22 -1.65
CA ASP A 83 6.49 -7.81 -0.42
C ASP A 83 5.82 -6.63 0.30
N TYR A 84 4.75 -6.06 -0.26
CA TYR A 84 4.05 -4.91 0.30
C TYR A 84 2.83 -5.33 1.11
N LYS A 85 2.64 -4.70 2.25
CA LYS A 85 1.46 -4.86 3.10
C LYS A 85 0.90 -3.51 3.50
N ILE A 86 -0.41 -3.48 3.71
CA ILE A 86 -1.09 -2.37 4.37
C ILE A 86 -1.21 -2.75 5.84
N ILE A 87 -0.64 -1.94 6.72
CA ILE A 87 -0.62 -2.16 8.16
C ILE A 87 -1.52 -1.14 8.85
N GLU A 88 -2.19 -1.57 9.92
CA GLU A 88 -2.89 -0.66 10.82
C GLU A 88 -1.93 -0.17 11.90
N ARG A 89 -1.91 1.13 12.15
CA ARG A 89 -1.10 1.79 13.17
C ARG A 89 -1.88 1.89 14.48
N GLU A 90 -1.17 2.09 15.58
CA GLU A 90 -1.80 2.24 16.91
C GLU A 90 -2.70 3.50 17.01
N ASP A 91 -2.51 4.47 16.12
CA ASP A 91 -3.36 5.67 15.98
C ASP A 91 -4.63 5.43 15.14
N GLY A 92 -4.85 4.21 14.63
CA GLY A 92 -5.99 3.81 13.79
C GLY A 92 -5.84 4.19 12.31
N SER A 93 -4.76 4.85 11.91
CA SER A 93 -4.46 5.09 10.50
C SER A 93 -3.78 3.90 9.84
N THR A 94 -3.77 3.87 8.50
CA THR A 94 -3.10 2.83 7.73
C THR A 94 -1.78 3.32 7.15
N GLN A 95 -0.85 2.39 6.88
CA GLN A 95 0.45 2.70 6.30
C GLN A 95 0.92 1.55 5.41
N TRP A 96 1.67 1.88 4.36
CA TRP A 96 2.41 0.89 3.60
C TRP A 96 3.63 0.38 4.35
N SER A 97 3.83 -0.93 4.38
CA SER A 97 5.10 -1.56 4.72
C SER A 97 5.68 -2.32 3.53
N TYR A 98 7.01 -2.47 3.51
CA TYR A 98 7.74 -3.25 2.54
C TYR A 98 8.70 -4.20 3.27
N LYS A 99 8.60 -5.51 2.98
CA LYS A 99 9.41 -6.56 3.64
C LYS A 99 9.40 -6.45 5.17
N GLY A 100 8.23 -6.17 5.74
CA GLY A 100 8.07 -6.03 7.18
C GLY A 100 8.50 -4.68 7.76
N LYS A 101 8.96 -3.72 6.94
CA LYS A 101 9.37 -2.38 7.40
C LYS A 101 8.34 -1.33 6.99
N PRO A 102 7.73 -0.60 7.94
CA PRO A 102 6.88 0.53 7.62
C PRO A 102 7.62 1.59 6.77
N LEU A 103 6.95 2.13 5.76
CA LEU A 103 7.50 3.11 4.83
C LEU A 103 7.07 4.53 5.21
N TYR A 104 8.04 5.45 5.24
CA TYR A 104 7.81 6.84 5.61
C TYR A 104 8.24 7.79 4.50
N VAL A 105 7.58 8.94 4.46
CA VAL A 105 7.93 10.08 3.61
C VAL A 105 8.45 11.21 4.48
N CYS A 106 9.42 11.99 3.96
CA CYS A 106 9.81 13.22 4.60
C CYS A 106 8.76 14.31 4.36
N THR A 107 8.18 14.83 5.43
CA THR A 107 7.12 15.84 5.39
C THR A 107 7.61 17.12 4.72
N GLY A 108 6.93 17.52 3.64
CA GLY A 108 7.21 18.75 2.92
C GLY A 108 8.43 18.72 1.99
N ALA A 109 9.19 17.62 1.90
CA ALA A 109 10.36 17.52 1.01
C ALA A 109 10.04 17.34 -0.46
N LYS A 110 8.75 17.30 -0.82
CA LYS A 110 8.30 17.25 -2.19
C LYS A 110 7.34 18.41 -2.44
N ALA A 111 7.66 19.21 -3.44
CA ALA A 111 6.74 20.21 -3.94
C ALA A 111 5.62 19.54 -4.78
N PRO A 112 4.40 20.08 -4.75
CA PRO A 112 3.36 19.69 -5.70
C PRO A 112 3.81 19.89 -7.16
N ALA A 113 3.27 19.09 -8.08
CA ALA A 113 3.50 19.30 -9.49
C ALA A 113 3.00 20.71 -9.90
N GLY A 114 3.80 21.45 -10.65
CA GLY A 114 3.45 22.81 -11.09
C GLY A 114 3.56 23.90 -10.01
N ALA A 115 4.14 23.60 -8.84
CA ALA A 115 4.32 24.59 -7.78
C ALA A 115 5.28 25.73 -8.20
N PRO A 116 5.07 26.96 -7.70
CA PRO A 116 5.98 28.07 -7.95
C PRO A 116 7.37 27.81 -7.36
N ALA A 117 8.40 28.43 -7.92
CA ALA A 117 9.79 28.24 -7.50
C ALA A 117 10.04 28.49 -6.00
N SER A 118 9.25 29.35 -5.36
CA SER A 118 9.31 29.57 -3.90
C SER A 118 8.95 28.32 -3.11
N MET A 119 7.94 27.56 -3.53
CA MET A 119 7.56 26.29 -2.89
C MET A 119 8.55 25.18 -3.19
N VAL A 120 9.14 25.17 -4.39
CA VAL A 120 10.24 24.23 -4.70
C VAL A 120 11.41 24.45 -3.75
N LYS A 121 11.84 25.71 -3.55
CA LYS A 121 12.89 26.05 -2.57
C LYS A 121 12.55 25.64 -1.13
N MET A 122 11.27 25.74 -0.75
CA MET A 122 10.82 25.26 0.57
C MET A 122 10.93 23.74 0.67
N ALA A 123 10.56 23.01 -0.38
CA ALA A 123 10.69 21.56 -0.43
C ALA A 123 12.16 21.10 -0.39
N ASP A 124 13.05 21.79 -1.12
CA ASP A 124 14.49 21.52 -1.07
C ASP A 124 15.05 21.70 0.34
N LYS A 125 14.62 22.78 1.03
CA LYS A 125 15.01 23.02 2.43
C LYS A 125 14.45 21.96 3.38
N ALA A 126 13.21 21.52 3.18
CA ALA A 126 12.61 20.44 3.97
C ALA A 126 13.35 19.11 3.75
N ALA A 127 13.74 18.80 2.51
CA ALA A 127 14.56 17.64 2.19
C ALA A 127 15.92 17.69 2.91
N GLU A 128 16.56 18.85 2.97
CA GLU A 128 17.78 19.06 3.75
C GLU A 128 17.57 18.86 5.26
N ASN A 129 16.45 19.33 5.80
CA ASN A 129 16.11 19.16 7.22
C ASN A 129 15.91 17.68 7.57
N CYS A 130 15.28 16.89 6.70
CA CYS A 130 15.12 15.46 6.93
C CYS A 130 16.44 14.70 6.96
N LYS A 131 17.41 15.09 6.13
CA LYS A 131 18.77 14.52 6.19
C LYS A 131 19.43 14.78 7.55
N LYS A 132 19.13 15.90 8.21
CA LYS A 132 19.66 16.27 9.53
C LYS A 132 18.89 15.61 10.68
N ALA A 133 17.57 15.50 10.56
CA ALA A 133 16.70 14.93 11.59
C ALA A 133 16.67 13.40 11.62
N GLY A 134 17.07 12.75 10.53
CA GLY A 134 16.90 11.31 10.31
C GLY A 134 18.01 10.40 10.82
N ALA A 135 18.62 10.63 11.99
CA ALA A 135 19.67 9.71 12.49
C ALA A 135 19.20 8.24 12.58
N ASP A 136 17.91 8.07 12.88
CA ASP A 136 17.23 6.77 12.98
C ASP A 136 16.45 6.39 11.71
N PHE A 137 16.36 7.28 10.71
CA PHE A 137 15.66 7.01 9.45
C PHE A 137 16.67 6.74 8.34
N GLU A 138 16.47 5.64 7.63
CA GLU A 138 17.34 5.22 6.53
C GLU A 138 16.56 5.19 5.24
N LEU A 139 17.24 5.44 4.12
CA LEU A 139 16.64 5.26 2.80
C LEU A 139 16.12 3.82 2.67
N ALA A 140 14.84 3.71 2.33
CA ALA A 140 14.21 2.43 2.05
C ALA A 140 14.83 1.84 0.78
N LYS A 141 15.32 0.61 0.87
CA LYS A 141 15.93 -0.12 -0.24
C LYS A 141 15.01 -1.27 -0.68
N PRO A 142 15.03 -1.66 -1.97
CA PRO A 142 14.35 -2.88 -2.43
C PRO A 142 14.96 -4.14 -1.80
#